data_AF-A0A367IU79-F1
#
_entry.id   AF-A0A367IU79-F1
#
_cell.length_a   1.000
_cell.length_b   1.000
_cell.length_c   1.000
_cell.angle_alpha   90.00
_cell.angle_beta   90.00
_cell.angle_gamma   90.00
#
_symmetry.space_group_name_H-M   'P 1'
#
loop_
_entity.id
_entity.type
_entity.pdbx_description
1 polymer ?
#
loop_
_entity_poly.entity_id
_entity_poly.type
_entity_poly.pdbx_seq_one_letter_code
_entity_poly.pdbx_strand_id
1 'polypeptide(L)'
;VHENIGNQRIRFATSITDSAEDLLSLSKHIEKDRKKIKDAGTHYEKQLQDSDQQLEKSKQKFEATNEEWGKAVSQKNQEPNQNTKKNLFRSSRTAAQLDRNESDCRSKMDVADSQYKMQQKKTKQTHAEYYELHLPKVLSELKAVDDECSVALRYQLASYAYTFEQALTEDGLALDNDQGKGLRSLINKIDKDSDWAEFVRLCSDRSGRIQKSEYLIQDQTSVSSTYTHPRVFGVGLEKLAETSSDMVPDILKQCATVVEEYALNSIGIYRLSGISSKIQKIKIKFETGDPNPISEEDLSDINNVTGVLKLWFRELPDPLFPRSSYQQFLDAAKIPDERSRLIALHTAINELSDAHYATLKYLMCHLYKIQLNQKFNKMGAANLATIFGLTLMSNEAGSQTQIAESQLQAKVVQSILESYEEIFEDEE
;
A
#
# COMPACT_ATOMS: atom_id res chain seq x y z
N VAL A 1 6.49 24.56 -11.40
CA VAL A 1 5.48 24.89 -10.35
C VAL A 1 4.82 23.63 -9.81
N HIS A 2 4.08 22.86 -10.62
CA HIS A 2 3.36 21.67 -10.15
C HIS A 2 4.24 20.61 -9.48
N GLU A 3 5.42 20.31 -10.04
CA GLU A 3 6.36 19.36 -9.43
C GLU A 3 6.88 19.85 -8.06
N ASN A 4 7.13 21.16 -7.93
CA ASN A 4 7.58 21.74 -6.67
C ASN A 4 6.49 21.63 -5.59
N ILE A 5 5.25 22.01 -5.92
CA ILE A 5 4.09 21.85 -5.04
C ILE A 5 3.88 20.37 -4.69
N GLY A 6 3.97 19.47 -5.67
CA GLY A 6 3.87 18.03 -5.43
C GLY A 6 4.89 17.53 -4.41
N ASN A 7 6.16 17.92 -4.56
CA ASN A 7 7.23 17.57 -3.62
C ASN A 7 7.02 18.17 -2.23
N GLN A 8 6.56 19.43 -2.13
CA GLN A 8 6.21 20.08 -0.86
C GLN A 8 5.09 19.32 -0.14
N ARG A 9 4.04 18.94 -0.85
CA ARG A 9 2.90 18.18 -0.29
C ARG A 9 3.28 16.76 0.14
N ILE A 10 4.19 16.09 -0.59
CA ILE A 10 4.73 14.80 -0.15
C ILE A 10 5.48 14.95 1.18
N ARG A 11 6.34 15.96 1.33
CA ARG A 11 7.07 16.22 2.58
C ARG A 11 6.13 16.49 3.74
N PHE A 12 5.10 17.33 3.51
CA PHE A 12 4.07 17.60 4.51
C PHE A 12 3.33 16.33 4.95
N ALA A 13 2.96 15.47 4.01
CA ALA A 13 2.31 14.20 4.32
C ALA A 13 3.22 13.28 5.16
N THR A 14 4.51 13.20 4.83
CA THR A 14 5.50 12.47 5.65
C THR A 14 5.57 13.03 7.07
N SER A 15 5.74 14.35 7.24
CA SER A 15 5.84 14.96 8.57
C SER A 15 4.60 14.77 9.45
N ILE A 16 3.39 14.76 8.87
CA ILE A 16 2.17 14.44 9.62
C ILE A 16 2.12 12.96 9.99
N THR A 17 2.60 12.08 9.11
CA THR A 17 2.63 10.63 9.39
C THR A 17 3.55 10.35 10.58
N ASP A 18 4.76 10.90 10.56
CA ASP A 18 5.71 10.81 11.67
C ASP A 18 5.09 11.37 12.97
N SER A 19 4.41 12.52 12.87
CA SER A 19 3.69 13.12 14.00
C SER A 19 2.60 12.23 14.60
N ALA A 20 1.89 11.49 13.75
CA ALA A 20 0.84 10.57 14.18
C ALA A 20 1.42 9.32 14.86
N GLU A 21 2.55 8.82 14.37
CA GLU A 21 3.27 7.70 14.98
C GLU A 21 3.81 8.08 16.37
N ASP A 22 4.39 9.27 16.51
CA ASP A 22 4.86 9.80 17.78
C ASP A 22 3.72 9.92 18.81
N LEU A 23 2.56 10.46 18.41
CA LEU A 23 1.37 10.54 19.26
C LEU A 23 0.87 9.16 19.70
N LEU A 24 0.89 8.18 18.80
CA LEU A 24 0.47 6.83 19.10
C LEU A 24 1.42 6.17 20.11
N SER A 25 2.73 6.38 19.95
CA SER A 25 3.76 5.89 20.87
C SER A 25 3.60 6.51 22.26
N LEU A 26 3.46 7.83 22.31
CA LEU A 26 3.23 8.61 23.53
C LEU A 26 1.97 8.14 24.27
N SER A 27 0.86 7.98 23.56
CA SER A 27 -0.41 7.50 24.13
C SER A 27 -0.26 6.12 24.80
N LYS A 28 0.44 5.19 24.14
CA LYS A 28 0.73 3.87 24.72
C LYS A 28 1.60 3.96 25.98
N HIS A 29 2.58 4.85 25.98
CA HIS A 29 3.47 5.06 27.13
C HIS A 29 2.71 5.62 28.34
N ILE A 30 1.93 6.68 28.14
CA ILE A 30 1.11 7.32 29.17
C ILE A 30 0.10 6.32 29.76
N GLU A 31 -0.57 5.55 28.91
CA GLU A 31 -1.56 4.57 29.38
C GLU A 31 -0.91 3.47 30.22
N LYS A 32 0.29 3.01 29.83
CA LYS A 32 1.07 2.04 30.59
C LYS A 32 1.43 2.57 31.98
N ASP A 33 1.89 3.81 32.08
CA ASP A 33 2.34 4.39 33.35
C ASP A 33 1.17 4.78 34.25
N ARG A 34 0.10 5.35 33.69
CA ARG A 34 -1.18 5.56 34.38
C ARG A 34 -1.69 4.26 35.00
N LYS A 35 -1.64 3.15 34.26
CA LYS A 35 -2.08 1.84 34.76
C LYS A 35 -1.21 1.36 35.93
N LYS A 36 0.12 1.45 35.83
CA LYS A 36 1.03 1.09 36.94
C LYS A 36 0.75 1.91 38.19
N ILE A 37 0.57 3.22 38.07
CA ILE A 37 0.29 4.11 39.20
C ILE A 37 -1.05 3.75 39.84
N LYS A 38 -2.08 3.48 39.02
CA LYS A 38 -3.39 3.01 39.50
C LYS A 38 -3.29 1.68 40.25
N ASP A 39 -2.56 0.71 39.70
CA ASP A 39 -2.38 -0.61 40.31
C ASP A 39 -1.63 -0.49 41.66
N ALA A 40 -0.62 0.38 41.74
CA ALA A 40 0.07 0.70 42.99
C ALA A 40 -0.86 1.37 44.02
N GLY A 41 -1.65 2.36 43.61
CA GLY A 41 -2.63 3.01 44.49
C GLY A 41 -3.67 2.03 45.04
N THR A 42 -4.19 1.16 44.18
CA THR A 42 -5.14 0.10 44.56
C THR A 42 -4.52 -0.89 45.55
N HIS A 43 -3.24 -1.21 45.37
CA HIS A 43 -2.50 -2.07 46.29
C HIS A 43 -2.37 -1.45 47.69
N TYR A 44 -1.99 -0.17 47.78
CA TYR A 44 -1.90 0.54 49.07
C TYR A 44 -3.26 0.67 49.77
N GLU A 45 -4.31 0.97 49.02
CA GLU A 45 -5.68 1.03 49.55
C GLU A 45 -6.12 -0.32 50.11
N LYS A 46 -5.84 -1.40 49.38
CA LYS A 46 -6.14 -2.76 49.84
C LYS A 46 -5.38 -3.12 51.12
N GLN A 47 -4.10 -2.73 51.23
CA GLN A 47 -3.30 -2.96 52.44
C GLN A 47 -3.90 -2.25 53.66
N LEU A 48 -4.42 -1.03 53.47
CA LEU A 48 -5.14 -0.29 54.51
C LEU A 48 -6.42 -1.02 54.94
N GLN A 49 -7.25 -1.41 53.98
CA GLN A 49 -8.51 -2.14 54.22
C GLN A 49 -8.26 -3.47 54.94
N ASP A 50 -7.25 -4.24 54.53
CA ASP A 50 -6.89 -5.51 55.17
C ASP A 50 -6.42 -5.28 56.62
N SER A 51 -5.70 -4.19 56.89
CA SER A 51 -5.26 -3.80 58.23
C SER A 51 -6.43 -3.41 59.14
N ASP A 52 -7.42 -2.68 58.62
CA ASP A 52 -8.65 -2.32 59.32
C ASP A 52 -9.51 -3.54 59.64
N GLN A 53 -9.66 -4.46 58.67
CA GLN A 53 -10.36 -5.73 58.89
C GLN A 53 -9.68 -6.60 59.96
N GLN A 54 -8.35 -6.63 59.99
CA GLN A 54 -7.60 -7.34 61.03
C GLN A 54 -7.81 -6.71 62.41
N LEU A 55 -7.82 -5.37 62.50
CA LEU A 55 -8.11 -4.66 63.73
C LEU A 55 -9.50 -5.00 64.25
N GLU A 56 -10.52 -4.94 63.39
CA GLU A 56 -11.90 -5.25 63.76
C GLU A 56 -12.05 -6.70 64.25
N LYS A 57 -11.42 -7.67 63.56
CA LYS A 57 -11.40 -9.07 64.01
C LYS A 57 -10.74 -9.22 65.39
N SER A 58 -9.62 -8.54 65.63
CA SER A 58 -8.93 -8.58 66.93
C SER A 58 -9.75 -7.94 68.04
N LYS A 59 -10.48 -6.85 67.73
CA LYS A 59 -11.41 -6.18 68.65
C LYS A 59 -12.56 -7.10 69.05
N GLN A 60 -13.23 -7.73 68.08
CA GLN A 60 -14.33 -8.67 68.32
C GLN A 60 -13.89 -9.84 69.21
N LYS A 61 -12.67 -10.36 68.99
CA LYS A 61 -12.10 -11.42 69.83
C LYS A 61 -11.82 -10.95 71.26
N PHE A 62 -11.31 -9.74 71.44
CA PHE A 62 -11.13 -9.15 72.76
C PHE A 62 -12.48 -8.95 73.47
N GLU A 63 -13.47 -8.38 72.79
CA GLU A 63 -14.81 -8.16 73.36
C GLU A 63 -15.48 -9.47 73.77
N ALA A 64 -15.40 -10.51 72.94
CA ALA A 64 -15.95 -11.83 73.24
C ALA A 64 -15.26 -12.47 74.46
N THR A 65 -13.92 -12.45 74.52
CA THR A 65 -13.17 -13.02 75.66
C THR A 65 -13.36 -12.21 76.95
N ASN A 66 -13.52 -10.89 76.85
CA ASN A 66 -13.85 -10.02 77.98
C ASN A 66 -15.27 -10.30 78.53
N GLU A 67 -16.26 -10.52 77.66
CA GLU A 67 -17.60 -10.91 78.07
C GLU A 67 -17.61 -12.30 78.74
N GLU A 68 -16.86 -13.27 78.21
CA GLU A 68 -16.67 -14.59 78.82
C GLU A 68 -16.04 -14.51 80.22
N TRP A 69 -15.00 -13.68 80.38
CA TRP A 69 -14.39 -13.44 81.69
C TRP A 69 -15.38 -12.77 82.66
N GLY A 70 -16.14 -11.76 82.22
CA GLY A 70 -17.18 -11.13 83.03
C GLY A 70 -18.27 -12.10 83.49
N LYS A 71 -18.68 -13.06 82.63
CA LYS A 71 -19.57 -14.16 83.00
C LYS A 71 -18.93 -15.11 84.02
N ALA A 72 -17.66 -15.47 83.86
CA ALA A 72 -16.94 -16.33 84.80
C ALA A 72 -16.79 -15.69 86.19
N VAL A 73 -16.47 -14.39 86.25
CA VAL A 73 -16.42 -13.61 87.50
C VAL A 73 -17.81 -13.57 88.17
N SER A 74 -18.86 -13.34 87.39
CA SER A 74 -20.24 -13.34 87.91
C SER A 74 -20.65 -14.71 88.48
N GLN A 75 -20.25 -15.81 87.85
CA GLN A 75 -20.50 -17.17 88.34
C GLN A 75 -19.71 -17.50 89.62
N LYS A 76 -18.51 -16.95 89.79
CA LYS A 76 -17.72 -17.09 91.01
C LYS A 76 -18.32 -16.30 92.19
N ASN A 77 -18.83 -15.09 91.92
CA ASN A 77 -19.39 -14.21 92.94
C ASN A 77 -20.82 -14.57 93.37
N GLN A 78 -21.52 -15.44 92.62
CA GLN A 78 -22.77 -16.03 93.08
C GLN A 78 -22.46 -17.09 94.14
N GLU A 79 -22.62 -16.74 95.42
CA GLU A 79 -22.60 -17.73 96.51
C GLU A 79 -23.63 -18.84 96.25
N PRO A 80 -23.38 -20.09 96.68
CA PRO A 80 -24.39 -21.15 96.64
C PRO A 80 -25.52 -20.77 97.61
N ASN A 81 -26.55 -20.10 97.09
CA ASN A 81 -27.72 -19.74 97.86
C ASN A 81 -28.40 -21.04 98.31
N GLN A 82 -28.29 -21.35 99.61
CA GLN A 82 -29.05 -22.40 100.27
C GLN A 82 -30.53 -21.99 100.29
N ASN A 83 -31.25 -22.18 99.19
CA ASN A 83 -32.69 -22.45 99.16
C ASN A 83 -33.21 -22.42 97.72
N THR A 84 -33.22 -23.56 97.04
CA THR A 84 -34.35 -23.96 96.19
C THR A 84 -34.19 -25.42 95.75
N LYS A 85 -35.18 -26.24 96.11
CA LYS A 85 -35.37 -27.60 95.61
C LYS A 85 -35.71 -27.56 94.10
N LYS A 86 -35.26 -28.60 93.38
CA LYS A 86 -35.63 -29.05 92.02
C LYS A 86 -34.94 -28.35 90.83
N ASN A 87 -33.88 -28.98 90.33
CA ASN A 87 -33.89 -29.68 89.03
C ASN A 87 -32.58 -30.47 88.84
N LEU A 88 -32.72 -31.76 88.55
CA LEU A 88 -31.64 -32.73 88.34
C LEU A 88 -30.86 -32.41 87.05
N PHE A 89 -29.54 -32.63 87.08
CA PHE A 89 -28.55 -32.51 85.98
C PHE A 89 -27.87 -31.15 85.72
N ARG A 90 -27.52 -30.39 86.77
CA ARG A 90 -26.35 -29.48 86.70
C ARG A 90 -25.35 -29.87 87.77
N SER A 91 -24.14 -30.29 87.38
CA SER A 91 -23.04 -30.49 88.31
C SER A 91 -22.68 -29.12 88.91
N SER A 92 -22.80 -28.99 90.22
CA SER A 92 -22.30 -27.81 90.93
C SER A 92 -20.78 -27.81 90.80
N ARG A 93 -20.22 -26.87 90.03
CA ARG A 93 -18.77 -26.68 89.96
C ARG A 93 -18.25 -26.40 91.37
N THR A 94 -17.13 -27.03 91.74
CA THR A 94 -16.46 -26.74 93.03
C THR A 94 -15.80 -25.37 92.99
N ALA A 95 -15.60 -24.74 94.14
CA ALA A 95 -14.93 -23.43 94.24
C ALA A 95 -13.58 -23.41 93.49
N ALA A 96 -12.76 -24.45 93.66
CA ALA A 96 -11.49 -24.61 92.94
C ALA A 96 -11.64 -24.73 91.41
N GLN A 97 -12.76 -25.26 90.90
CA GLN A 97 -13.06 -25.32 89.46
C GLN A 97 -13.52 -23.96 88.92
N LEU A 98 -14.26 -23.19 89.72
CA LEU A 98 -14.67 -21.82 89.38
C LEU A 98 -13.46 -20.87 89.36
N ASP A 99 -12.56 -20.99 90.33
CA ASP A 99 -11.30 -20.23 90.39
C ASP A 99 -10.39 -20.52 89.19
N ARG A 100 -10.22 -21.81 88.83
CA ARG A 100 -9.44 -22.18 87.63
C ARG A 100 -10.09 -21.64 86.35
N ASN A 101 -11.40 -21.77 86.21
CA ASN A 101 -12.12 -21.28 85.04
C ASN A 101 -12.04 -19.75 84.90
N GLU A 102 -12.15 -18.98 85.99
CA GLU A 102 -11.93 -17.54 85.98
C GLU A 102 -10.49 -17.19 85.56
N SER A 103 -9.50 -17.85 86.16
CA SER A 103 -8.08 -17.65 85.84
C SER A 103 -7.78 -17.94 84.36
N ASP A 104 -8.34 -19.01 83.80
CA ASP A 104 -8.17 -19.38 82.39
C ASP A 104 -8.84 -18.37 81.45
N CYS A 105 -10.05 -17.91 81.77
CA CYS A 105 -10.75 -16.86 81.02
C CYS A 105 -9.97 -15.53 81.07
N ARG A 106 -9.42 -15.17 82.23
CA ARG A 106 -8.59 -13.97 82.41
C ARG A 106 -7.34 -14.04 81.54
N SER A 107 -6.62 -15.16 81.59
CA SER A 107 -5.42 -15.37 80.76
C SER A 107 -5.71 -15.25 79.26
N LYS A 108 -6.83 -15.84 78.79
CA LYS A 108 -7.28 -15.70 77.39
C LYS A 108 -7.61 -14.26 77.02
N MET A 109 -8.27 -13.52 77.90
CA MET A 109 -8.58 -12.11 77.72
C MET A 109 -7.30 -11.26 77.66
N ASP A 110 -6.33 -11.48 78.56
CA ASP A 110 -5.06 -10.73 78.57
C ASP A 110 -4.25 -10.95 77.27
N VAL A 111 -4.26 -12.16 76.73
CA VAL A 111 -3.66 -12.47 75.42
C VAL A 111 -4.40 -11.75 74.30
N ALA A 112 -5.74 -11.74 74.32
CA ALA A 112 -6.55 -11.06 73.31
C ALA A 112 -6.38 -9.53 73.37
N ASP A 113 -6.30 -8.93 74.56
CA ASP A 113 -6.03 -7.50 74.79
C ASP A 113 -4.65 -7.10 74.25
N SER A 114 -3.63 -7.91 74.55
CA SER A 114 -2.27 -7.70 74.04
C SER A 114 -2.23 -7.76 72.50
N GLN A 115 -2.92 -8.72 71.90
CA GLN A 115 -3.05 -8.84 70.44
C GLN A 115 -3.81 -7.65 69.83
N TYR A 116 -4.91 -7.21 70.45
CA TYR A 116 -5.69 -6.05 70.00
C TYR A 116 -4.88 -4.77 70.05
N LYS A 117 -4.17 -4.49 71.15
CA LYS A 117 -3.29 -3.32 71.31
C LYS A 117 -2.15 -3.31 70.28
N MET A 118 -1.54 -4.47 70.03
CA MET A 118 -0.49 -4.62 69.01
C MET A 118 -1.05 -4.33 67.61
N GLN A 119 -2.21 -4.91 67.27
CA GLN A 119 -2.85 -4.67 65.98
C GLN A 119 -3.29 -3.22 65.83
N GLN A 120 -3.80 -2.58 66.88
CA GLN A 120 -4.18 -1.16 66.86
C GLN A 120 -2.97 -0.26 66.55
N LYS A 121 -1.80 -0.53 67.14
CA LYS A 121 -0.57 0.20 66.82
C LYS A 121 -0.17 0.02 65.35
N LYS A 122 -0.23 -1.22 64.85
CA LYS A 122 0.07 -1.55 63.45
C LYS A 122 -0.87 -0.84 62.48
N THR A 123 -2.18 -0.89 62.72
CA THR A 123 -3.18 -0.22 61.88
C THR A 123 -2.99 1.30 61.88
N LYS A 124 -2.72 1.92 63.04
CA LYS A 124 -2.38 3.35 63.11
C LYS A 124 -1.16 3.71 62.27
N GLN A 125 -0.12 2.88 62.32
CA GLN A 125 1.08 3.07 61.50
C GLN A 125 0.75 2.93 60.00
N THR A 126 0.00 1.91 59.59
CA THR A 126 -0.43 1.74 58.19
C THR A 126 -1.28 2.91 57.69
N HIS A 127 -2.17 3.45 58.53
CA HIS A 127 -2.93 4.67 58.21
C HIS A 127 -2.01 5.87 57.99
N ALA A 128 -1.06 6.11 58.89
CA ALA A 128 -0.09 7.20 58.74
C ALA A 128 0.73 7.05 57.45
N GLU A 129 1.28 5.86 57.19
CA GLU A 129 2.02 5.56 55.95
C GLU A 129 1.16 5.76 54.70
N TYR A 130 -0.12 5.36 54.72
CA TYR A 130 -1.02 5.57 53.59
C TYR A 130 -1.28 7.06 53.31
N TYR A 131 -1.70 7.83 54.31
CA TYR A 131 -2.13 9.23 54.11
C TYR A 131 -0.96 10.21 54.00
N GLU A 132 0.15 9.97 54.69
CA GLU A 132 1.29 10.90 54.72
C GLU A 132 2.30 10.61 53.61
N LEU A 133 2.36 9.37 53.10
CA LEU A 133 3.36 8.97 52.10
C LEU A 133 2.72 8.46 50.81
N HIS A 134 1.91 7.40 50.87
CA HIS A 134 1.48 6.71 49.65
C HIS A 134 0.46 7.49 48.82
N LEU A 135 -0.59 8.03 49.45
CA LEU A 135 -1.64 8.77 48.76
C LEU A 135 -1.10 10.05 48.10
N PRO A 136 -0.34 10.92 48.78
CA PRO A 136 0.26 12.09 48.14
C PRO A 136 1.18 11.70 46.97
N LYS A 137 1.98 10.63 47.13
CA LYS A 137 2.86 10.14 46.07
C LYS A 137 2.08 9.70 44.83
N VAL A 138 1.06 8.85 45.00
CA VAL A 138 0.23 8.35 43.89
C VAL A 138 -0.48 9.51 43.18
N LEU A 139 -1.04 10.47 43.92
CA LEU A 139 -1.69 11.65 43.34
C LEU A 139 -0.69 12.54 42.58
N SER A 140 0.50 12.75 43.14
CA SER A 140 1.55 13.53 42.48
C SER A 140 2.07 12.86 41.21
N GLU A 141 2.26 11.54 41.22
CA GLU A 141 2.68 10.77 40.04
C GLU A 141 1.58 10.77 38.97
N LEU A 142 0.32 10.60 39.35
CA LEU A 142 -0.80 10.65 38.41
C LEU A 142 -0.93 12.05 37.77
N LYS A 143 -0.77 13.10 38.57
CA LYS A 143 -0.72 14.48 38.06
C LYS A 143 0.45 14.70 37.10
N ALA A 144 1.64 14.18 37.42
CA ALA A 144 2.80 14.32 36.54
C ALA A 144 2.56 13.67 35.16
N VAL A 145 1.93 12.50 35.12
CA VAL A 145 1.56 11.82 33.87
C VAL A 145 0.50 12.62 33.09
N ASP A 146 -0.47 13.24 33.76
CA ASP A 146 -1.47 14.11 33.13
C ASP A 146 -0.86 15.40 32.56
N ASP A 147 0.05 16.02 33.31
CA ASP A 147 0.79 17.21 32.87
C ASP A 147 1.69 16.86 31.67
N GLU A 148 2.38 15.71 31.69
CA GLU A 148 3.17 15.21 30.57
C GLU A 148 2.33 14.99 29.31
N CYS A 149 1.17 14.33 29.45
CA CYS A 149 0.19 14.15 28.38
C CYS A 149 -0.21 15.50 27.75
N SER A 150 -0.57 16.46 28.60
CA SER A 150 -1.03 17.78 28.18
C SER A 150 0.07 18.57 27.46
N VAL A 151 1.29 18.55 27.99
CA VAL A 151 2.44 19.23 27.39
C VAL A 151 2.79 18.62 26.04
N ALA A 152 2.83 17.29 25.96
CA ALA A 152 3.20 16.59 24.74
C ALA A 152 2.13 16.72 23.64
N LEU A 153 0.83 16.68 23.99
CA LEU A 153 -0.24 16.97 23.03
C LEU A 153 -0.13 18.40 22.49
N ARG A 154 0.09 19.39 23.36
CA ARG A 154 0.29 20.79 22.96
C ARG A 154 1.49 20.93 22.02
N TYR A 155 2.59 20.25 22.32
CA TYR A 155 3.77 20.24 21.46
C TYR A 155 3.44 19.69 20.07
N GLN A 156 2.73 18.55 19.99
CA GLN A 156 2.41 17.99 18.69
C GLN A 156 1.45 18.86 17.87
N LEU A 157 0.44 19.45 18.52
CA LEU A 157 -0.48 20.37 17.86
C LEU A 157 0.24 21.62 17.34
N ALA A 158 1.19 22.15 18.11
CA ALA A 158 2.03 23.27 17.67
C ALA A 158 2.93 22.88 16.49
N SER A 159 3.55 21.70 16.53
CA SER A 159 4.36 21.16 15.43
C SER A 159 3.54 20.98 14.15
N TYR A 160 2.32 20.43 14.28
CA TYR A 160 1.37 20.31 13.17
C TYR A 160 1.02 21.68 12.58
N ALA A 161 0.64 22.64 13.42
CA ALA A 161 0.29 23.98 12.98
C ALA A 161 1.45 24.63 12.21
N TYR A 162 2.67 24.57 12.78
CA TYR A 162 3.87 25.08 12.12
C TYR A 162 4.12 24.41 10.76
N THR A 163 4.08 23.07 10.70
CA THR A 163 4.33 22.31 9.48
C THR A 163 3.27 22.62 8.41
N PHE A 164 2.02 22.80 8.81
CA PHE A 164 0.92 23.16 7.92
C PHE A 164 1.08 24.58 7.37
N GLU A 165 1.34 25.57 8.23
CA GLU A 165 1.57 26.96 7.84
C GLU A 165 2.81 27.10 6.93
N GLN A 166 3.88 26.35 7.24
CA GLN A 166 5.07 26.28 6.40
C GLN A 166 4.73 25.72 5.01
N ALA A 167 4.01 24.59 4.94
CA ALA A 167 3.61 23.99 3.66
C ALA A 167 2.73 24.94 2.82
N LEU A 168 1.81 25.68 3.46
CA LEU A 168 1.01 26.70 2.76
C LEU A 168 1.86 27.85 2.23
N THR A 169 2.83 28.31 3.01
CA THR A 169 3.74 29.39 2.61
C THR A 169 4.62 28.95 1.43
N GLU A 170 5.16 27.73 1.48
CA GLU A 170 5.98 27.14 0.43
C GLU A 170 5.21 26.96 -0.90
N ASP A 171 3.94 26.53 -0.82
CA ASP A 171 3.03 26.48 -1.95
C ASP A 171 2.78 27.87 -2.54
N GLY A 172 2.56 28.87 -1.69
CA GLY A 172 2.37 30.27 -2.09
C GLY A 172 3.59 30.81 -2.86
N LEU A 173 4.79 30.60 -2.33
CA LEU A 173 6.05 30.98 -2.99
C LEU A 173 6.30 30.24 -4.31
N ALA A 174 5.81 29.01 -4.44
CA ALA A 174 5.89 28.26 -5.69
C ALA A 174 4.98 28.84 -6.78
N LEU A 175 3.85 29.43 -6.41
CA LEU A 175 2.86 30.02 -7.32
C LEU A 175 3.22 31.45 -7.72
N ASP A 176 3.61 32.28 -6.76
CA ASP A 176 3.90 33.71 -6.92
C ASP A 176 5.40 33.99 -6.77
N ASN A 177 6.14 33.55 -7.78
CA ASN A 177 7.56 33.79 -7.87
C ASN A 177 7.78 35.09 -8.69
N ASP A 178 8.12 36.19 -8.00
CA ASP A 178 8.51 37.49 -8.57
C ASP A 178 9.74 37.41 -9.50
N GLN A 179 10.42 36.27 -9.53
CA GLN A 179 11.54 35.97 -10.45
C GLN A 179 11.04 35.45 -11.82
N GLY A 180 9.73 35.56 -12.11
CA GLY A 180 9.14 35.19 -13.39
C GLY A 180 9.02 33.69 -13.65
N LYS A 181 9.06 32.85 -12.61
CA LYS A 181 8.85 31.39 -12.68
C LYS A 181 7.47 30.93 -12.20
N GLY A 182 6.63 31.86 -11.72
CA GLY A 182 5.24 31.60 -11.40
C GLY A 182 4.42 31.28 -12.65
N LEU A 183 3.29 30.57 -12.49
CA LEU A 183 2.48 30.10 -13.64
C LEU A 183 2.02 31.27 -14.53
N ARG A 184 1.52 32.35 -13.93
CA ARG A 184 1.08 33.54 -14.67
C ARG A 184 2.22 34.20 -15.42
N SER A 185 3.39 34.32 -14.79
CA SER A 185 4.58 34.89 -15.41
C SER A 185 5.13 34.01 -16.54
N LEU A 186 5.04 32.68 -16.42
CA LEU A 186 5.39 31.74 -17.48
C LEU A 186 4.41 31.82 -18.66
N ILE A 187 3.10 31.93 -18.39
CA ILE A 187 2.08 32.11 -19.45
C ILE A 187 2.30 33.44 -20.18
N ASN A 188 2.60 34.51 -19.45
CA ASN A 188 2.90 35.82 -20.05
C ASN A 188 4.19 35.85 -20.88
N LYS A 189 5.07 34.86 -20.74
CA LYS A 189 6.28 34.71 -21.56
C LYS A 189 6.03 34.02 -22.91
N ILE A 190 4.83 33.50 -23.15
CA ILE A 190 4.47 32.90 -24.44
C ILE A 190 4.43 34.00 -25.48
N ASP A 191 5.38 33.96 -26.42
CA ASP A 191 5.47 34.89 -27.54
C ASP A 191 5.47 34.10 -28.85
N LYS A 192 4.28 33.96 -29.43
CA LYS A 192 4.08 33.19 -30.66
C LYS A 192 4.96 33.67 -31.82
N ASP A 193 5.26 34.97 -31.88
CA ASP A 193 5.96 35.57 -33.02
C ASP A 193 7.46 35.34 -32.89
N SER A 194 8.01 35.47 -31.67
CA SER A 194 9.38 35.07 -31.35
C SER A 194 9.58 33.55 -31.49
N ASP A 195 8.64 32.75 -30.97
CA ASP A 195 8.70 31.28 -31.04
C ASP A 195 8.71 30.79 -32.50
N TRP A 196 7.89 31.41 -33.37
CA TRP A 196 7.89 31.12 -34.80
C TRP A 196 9.21 31.51 -35.48
N ALA A 197 9.74 32.70 -35.18
CA ALA A 197 11.00 33.16 -35.75
C ALA A 197 12.18 32.25 -35.34
N GLU A 198 12.24 31.84 -34.07
CA GLU A 198 13.25 30.91 -33.58
C GLU A 198 13.10 29.53 -34.22
N PHE A 199 11.88 29.02 -34.35
CA PHE A 199 11.60 27.78 -35.06
C PHE A 199 12.10 27.82 -36.51
N VAL A 200 11.76 28.88 -37.26
CA VAL A 200 12.22 29.06 -38.66
C VAL A 200 13.74 29.14 -38.72
N ARG A 201 14.39 29.85 -37.79
CA ARG A 201 15.85 29.94 -37.71
C ARG A 201 16.47 28.56 -37.46
N LEU A 202 15.97 27.81 -36.50
CA LEU A 202 16.45 26.46 -36.18
C LEU A 202 16.26 25.49 -37.35
N CYS A 203 15.16 25.62 -38.11
CA CYS A 203 14.94 24.86 -39.33
C CYS A 203 15.84 25.30 -40.48
N SER A 204 16.13 26.60 -40.60
CA SER A 204 17.06 27.15 -41.60
C SER A 204 18.51 26.76 -41.31
N ASP A 205 18.91 26.61 -40.04
CA ASP A 205 20.25 26.16 -39.67
C ASP A 205 20.44 24.65 -39.91
N ARG A 206 19.34 23.86 -39.86
CA ARG A 206 19.36 22.41 -40.15
C ARG A 206 19.13 22.07 -41.61
N SER A 207 18.39 22.90 -42.34
CA SER A 207 18.22 22.73 -43.78
C SER A 207 19.39 23.37 -44.52
N GLY A 208 20.18 22.57 -45.23
CA GLY A 208 21.11 23.11 -46.23
C GLY A 208 20.37 24.06 -47.20
N ARG A 209 21.07 25.07 -47.74
CA ARG A 209 20.49 25.99 -48.73
C ARG A 209 19.81 25.18 -49.82
N ILE A 210 18.50 25.33 -49.95
CA ILE A 210 17.75 24.78 -51.08
C ILE A 210 18.22 25.53 -52.32
N GLN A 211 19.03 24.88 -53.14
CA GLN A 211 19.38 25.38 -54.46
C GLN A 211 18.11 25.35 -55.29
N LYS A 212 17.65 26.53 -55.71
CA LYS A 212 16.49 26.66 -56.58
C LYS A 212 16.86 26.02 -57.91
N SER A 213 16.44 24.78 -58.14
CA SER A 213 16.59 24.14 -59.44
C SER A 213 15.62 24.83 -60.39
N GLU A 214 16.15 25.53 -61.39
CA GLU A 214 15.38 25.97 -62.55
C GLU A 214 14.97 24.72 -63.34
N TYR A 215 13.86 24.11 -62.96
CA TYR A 215 13.20 23.12 -63.78
C TYR A 215 12.31 23.83 -64.79
N LEU A 216 12.58 23.58 -66.09
CA LEU A 216 11.65 23.87 -67.17
C LEU A 216 10.31 23.21 -66.86
N ILE A 217 9.25 24.00 -67.00
CA ILE A 217 7.86 23.56 -66.87
C ILE A 217 7.60 22.52 -67.97
N GLN A 218 7.53 21.25 -67.56
CA GLN A 218 6.69 20.27 -68.22
C GLN A 218 5.55 19.93 -67.28
N ASP A 219 4.36 20.14 -67.81
CA ASP A 219 3.03 20.00 -67.20
C ASP A 219 2.93 18.78 -66.27
N GLN A 220 2.77 19.02 -64.97
CA GLN A 220 2.21 18.01 -64.06
C GLN A 220 1.26 18.67 -63.06
N THR A 221 0.00 18.33 -63.30
CA THR A 221 -1.19 18.46 -62.47
C THR A 221 -0.97 18.18 -60.99
N SER A 222 -1.63 19.00 -60.17
CA SER A 222 -2.06 18.77 -58.78
C SER A 222 -2.08 17.29 -58.33
N VAL A 223 -1.26 16.95 -57.33
CA VAL A 223 -1.44 15.70 -56.57
C VAL A 223 -2.24 16.02 -55.31
N SER A 224 -3.56 15.84 -55.46
CA SER A 224 -4.46 15.57 -54.35
C SER A 224 -4.04 14.28 -53.63
N SER A 225 -4.23 14.29 -52.32
CA SER A 225 -4.21 13.16 -51.42
C SER A 225 -5.23 12.09 -51.81
N THR A 226 -4.80 11.12 -52.62
CA THR A 226 -5.43 9.79 -52.75
C THR A 226 -4.33 8.79 -53.12
N TYR A 227 -3.76 8.08 -52.13
CA TYR A 227 -3.08 6.82 -52.44
C TYR A 227 -4.18 5.85 -52.86
N THR A 228 -4.35 5.65 -54.16
CA THR A 228 -5.41 4.79 -54.71
C THR A 228 -5.18 3.32 -54.41
N HIS A 229 -3.99 2.91 -53.95
CA HIS A 229 -3.72 1.57 -53.42
C HIS A 229 -2.67 1.60 -52.29
N PRO A 230 -3.01 1.20 -51.05
CA PRO A 230 -2.02 1.03 -49.98
C PRO A 230 -1.03 -0.09 -50.31
N ARG A 231 0.24 0.10 -49.95
CA ARG A 231 1.32 -0.88 -50.16
C ARG A 231 1.66 -1.69 -48.93
N VAL A 232 1.52 -1.13 -47.72
CA VAL A 232 1.95 -1.79 -46.47
C VAL A 232 0.87 -1.79 -45.38
N PHE A 233 0.27 -0.65 -45.08
CA PHE A 233 -0.79 -0.47 -44.09
C PHE A 233 -2.17 -0.66 -44.73
N GLY A 234 -3.08 -1.40 -44.10
CA GLY A 234 -4.37 -1.70 -44.71
C GLY A 234 -4.31 -2.79 -45.80
N VAL A 235 -3.15 -3.42 -46.00
CA VAL A 235 -2.97 -4.57 -46.89
C VAL A 235 -3.09 -5.86 -46.07
N GLY A 236 -3.76 -6.88 -46.60
CA GLY A 236 -3.92 -8.19 -45.95
C GLY A 236 -2.57 -8.84 -45.61
N LEU A 237 -2.50 -9.51 -44.45
CA LEU A 237 -1.26 -10.05 -43.91
C LEU A 237 -0.64 -11.08 -44.84
N GLU A 238 -1.44 -11.98 -45.40
CA GLU A 238 -1.02 -13.03 -46.33
C GLU A 238 -0.30 -12.46 -47.54
N LYS A 239 -0.87 -11.41 -48.14
CA LYS A 239 -0.29 -10.74 -49.31
C LYS A 239 1.05 -10.08 -48.99
N LEU A 240 1.22 -9.55 -47.78
CA LEU A 240 2.48 -8.95 -47.34
C LEU A 240 3.52 -10.04 -47.04
N ALA A 241 3.10 -11.13 -46.39
CA ALA A 241 3.95 -12.25 -46.02
C ALA A 241 4.50 -13.00 -47.25
N GLU A 242 3.70 -13.15 -48.32
CA GLU A 242 4.11 -13.79 -49.59
C GLU A 242 5.34 -13.15 -50.25
N THR A 243 5.64 -11.89 -49.92
CA THR A 243 6.83 -11.20 -50.45
C THR A 243 8.14 -11.66 -49.81
N SER A 244 8.05 -12.43 -48.72
CA SER A 244 9.21 -12.92 -47.95
C SER A 244 9.23 -14.44 -47.85
N SER A 245 10.43 -15.04 -47.93
CA SER A 245 10.58 -16.50 -47.91
C SER A 245 10.21 -17.15 -46.58
N ASP A 246 10.23 -16.38 -45.49
CA ASP A 246 9.88 -16.83 -44.13
C ASP A 246 8.42 -16.57 -43.76
N MET A 247 7.60 -16.06 -44.69
CA MET A 247 6.21 -15.66 -44.45
C MET A 247 6.05 -14.59 -43.34
N VAL A 248 7.10 -13.82 -43.05
CA VAL A 248 7.07 -12.71 -42.08
C VAL A 248 7.19 -11.37 -42.81
N PRO A 249 6.24 -10.45 -42.66
CA PRO A 249 6.31 -9.14 -43.30
C PRO A 249 7.55 -8.32 -42.89
N ASP A 250 8.19 -7.69 -43.88
CA ASP A 250 9.42 -6.92 -43.66
C ASP A 250 9.26 -5.75 -42.67
N ILE A 251 8.08 -5.12 -42.60
CA ILE A 251 7.80 -4.07 -41.63
C ILE A 251 7.95 -4.56 -40.19
N LEU A 252 7.51 -5.78 -39.88
CA LEU A 252 7.68 -6.38 -38.56
C LEU A 252 9.15 -6.65 -38.29
N LYS A 253 9.88 -7.24 -39.26
CA LYS A 253 11.31 -7.55 -39.12
C LYS A 253 12.14 -6.29 -38.88
N GLN A 254 11.92 -5.25 -39.67
CA GLN A 254 12.66 -3.98 -39.56
C GLN A 254 12.37 -3.28 -38.23
N CYS A 255 11.10 -3.17 -37.82
CA CYS A 255 10.76 -2.55 -36.55
C CYS A 255 11.30 -3.36 -35.35
N ALA A 256 11.13 -4.68 -35.36
CA ALA A 256 11.60 -5.56 -34.28
C ALA A 256 13.13 -5.51 -34.14
N THR A 257 13.86 -5.59 -35.25
CA THR A 257 15.34 -5.53 -35.26
C THR A 257 15.83 -4.24 -34.62
N VAL A 258 15.29 -3.10 -35.04
CA VAL A 258 15.68 -1.79 -34.49
C VAL A 258 15.36 -1.70 -32.99
N VAL A 259 14.21 -2.24 -32.55
CA VAL A 259 13.86 -2.23 -31.12
C VAL A 259 14.78 -3.16 -30.31
N GLU A 260 15.13 -4.32 -30.83
CA GLU A 260 16.07 -5.25 -30.17
C GLU A 260 17.48 -4.69 -30.08
N GLU A 261 17.95 -3.99 -31.11
CA GLU A 261 19.31 -3.44 -31.15
C GLU A 261 19.47 -2.21 -30.24
N TYR A 262 18.48 -1.32 -30.21
CA TYR A 262 18.61 0.00 -29.58
C TYR A 262 17.79 0.20 -28.30
N ALA A 263 16.81 -0.67 -28.00
CA ALA A 263 15.79 -0.34 -26.99
C ALA A 263 15.40 -1.44 -26.01
N LEU A 264 16.13 -2.55 -25.93
CA LEU A 264 15.87 -3.62 -24.95
C LEU A 264 15.84 -3.14 -23.50
N ASN A 265 16.59 -2.09 -23.17
CA ASN A 265 16.67 -1.51 -21.83
C ASN A 265 15.79 -0.26 -21.65
N SER A 266 15.05 0.17 -22.68
CA SER A 266 14.22 1.38 -22.64
C SER A 266 13.01 1.17 -21.73
N ILE A 267 12.87 1.99 -20.68
CA ILE A 267 11.81 1.85 -19.68
C ILE A 267 10.45 2.06 -20.34
N GLY A 268 9.55 1.08 -20.19
CA GLY A 268 8.20 1.14 -20.73
C GLY A 268 8.10 0.96 -22.24
N ILE A 269 9.08 0.29 -22.87
CA ILE A 269 9.03 -0.04 -24.31
C ILE A 269 7.69 -0.72 -24.68
N TYR A 270 7.11 -0.35 -25.82
CA TYR A 270 5.73 -0.66 -26.25
C TYR A 270 4.58 -0.07 -25.42
N ARG A 271 4.78 0.25 -24.13
CA ARG A 271 3.75 0.91 -23.31
C ARG A 271 3.67 2.40 -23.59
N LEU A 272 4.81 3.07 -23.70
CA LEU A 272 4.86 4.50 -24.01
C LEU A 272 4.46 4.76 -25.47
N SER A 273 3.85 5.91 -25.72
CA SER A 273 3.39 6.35 -27.04
C SER A 273 4.44 7.24 -27.69
N GLY A 274 4.74 6.98 -28.96
CA GLY A 274 5.50 7.89 -29.80
C GLY A 274 4.68 9.12 -30.23
N ILE A 275 5.35 10.05 -30.89
CA ILE A 275 4.77 11.28 -31.42
C ILE A 275 4.02 10.95 -32.72
N SER A 276 2.71 11.24 -32.75
CA SER A 276 1.81 10.87 -33.85
C SER A 276 2.32 11.32 -35.24
N SER A 277 2.82 12.56 -35.36
CA SER A 277 3.36 13.07 -36.62
C SER A 277 4.60 12.32 -37.10
N LYS A 278 5.49 11.88 -36.20
CA LYS A 278 6.66 11.05 -36.54
C LYS A 278 6.26 9.64 -36.94
N ILE A 279 5.28 9.04 -36.24
CA ILE A 279 4.69 7.75 -36.62
C ILE A 279 4.12 7.83 -38.04
N GLN A 280 3.36 8.88 -38.37
CA GLN A 280 2.83 9.08 -39.73
C GLN A 280 3.95 9.28 -40.76
N LYS A 281 5.03 10.00 -40.41
CA LYS A 281 6.18 10.18 -41.30
C LYS A 281 6.88 8.86 -41.62
N ILE A 282 7.13 8.01 -40.61
CA ILE A 282 7.71 6.68 -40.81
C ILE A 282 6.76 5.77 -41.61
N LYS A 283 5.44 5.81 -41.30
CA LYS A 283 4.41 5.12 -42.08
C LYS A 283 4.45 5.51 -43.57
N ILE A 284 4.55 6.79 -43.89
CA ILE A 284 4.66 7.27 -45.27
C ILE A 284 5.90 6.69 -45.95
N LYS A 285 7.06 6.64 -45.27
CA LYS A 285 8.27 6.03 -45.84
C LYS A 285 8.07 4.55 -46.20
N PHE A 286 7.45 3.78 -45.31
CA PHE A 286 7.04 2.39 -45.59
C PHE A 286 6.09 2.31 -46.80
N GLU A 287 5.06 3.16 -46.86
CA GLU A 287 4.12 3.21 -47.99
C GLU A 287 4.77 3.59 -49.33
N THR A 288 5.80 4.44 -49.30
CA THR A 288 6.55 4.83 -50.50
C THR A 288 7.57 3.79 -50.96
N GLY A 289 7.81 2.74 -50.15
CA GLY A 289 8.83 1.73 -50.44
C GLY A 289 10.26 2.25 -50.27
N ASP A 290 10.47 3.17 -49.31
CA ASP A 290 11.81 3.63 -48.94
C ASP A 290 12.64 2.43 -48.46
N PRO A 291 13.86 2.19 -49.00
CA PRO A 291 14.71 1.09 -48.56
C PRO A 291 15.23 1.27 -47.12
N ASN A 292 15.18 2.48 -46.56
CA ASN A 292 15.53 2.76 -45.17
C ASN A 292 14.44 3.59 -44.47
N PRO A 293 13.26 3.00 -44.21
CA PRO A 293 12.11 3.73 -43.70
C PRO A 293 12.30 4.20 -42.26
N ILE A 294 13.18 3.56 -41.48
CA ILE A 294 13.57 3.95 -40.13
C ILE A 294 14.95 4.61 -40.20
N SER A 295 14.99 5.93 -40.09
CA SER A 295 16.25 6.69 -40.18
C SER A 295 16.97 6.81 -38.83
N GLU A 296 18.25 7.20 -38.83
CA GLU A 296 19.01 7.45 -37.60
C GLU A 296 18.33 8.48 -36.67
N GLU A 297 17.62 9.46 -37.23
CA GLU A 297 16.83 10.43 -36.46
C GLU A 297 15.71 9.75 -35.65
N ASP A 298 15.12 8.69 -36.21
CA ASP A 298 14.02 7.94 -35.60
C ASP A 298 14.51 7.08 -34.41
N LEU A 299 15.81 6.77 -34.35
CA LEU A 299 16.44 6.03 -33.24
C LEU A 299 16.51 6.84 -31.94
N SER A 300 16.47 8.17 -32.04
CA SER A 300 16.48 9.07 -30.86
C SER A 300 15.25 8.90 -29.97
N ASP A 301 14.14 8.42 -30.53
CA ASP A 301 12.91 8.12 -29.81
C ASP A 301 12.23 6.89 -30.41
N ILE A 302 12.65 5.73 -29.91
CA ILE A 302 12.18 4.41 -30.33
C ILE A 302 10.66 4.21 -30.14
N ASN A 303 10.00 5.04 -29.31
CA ASN A 303 8.56 4.95 -29.14
C ASN A 303 7.80 5.28 -30.43
N ASN A 304 8.44 6.02 -31.36
CA ASN A 304 7.91 6.22 -32.71
C ASN A 304 7.91 4.91 -33.50
N VAL A 305 9.01 4.14 -33.46
CA VAL A 305 9.13 2.84 -34.16
C VAL A 305 8.15 1.81 -33.59
N THR A 306 8.08 1.67 -32.26
CA THR A 306 7.08 0.78 -31.63
C THR A 306 5.65 1.23 -31.90
N GLY A 307 5.42 2.55 -32.02
CA GLY A 307 4.15 3.13 -32.41
C GLY A 307 3.73 2.76 -33.84
N VAL A 308 4.66 2.79 -34.79
CA VAL A 308 4.46 2.36 -36.18
C VAL A 308 4.10 0.88 -36.23
N LEU A 309 4.83 0.04 -35.50
CA LEU A 309 4.57 -1.41 -35.46
C LEU A 309 3.16 -1.72 -34.91
N LYS A 310 2.78 -1.10 -33.78
CA LYS A 310 1.44 -1.24 -33.21
C LYS A 310 0.35 -0.71 -34.15
N LEU A 311 0.62 0.40 -34.84
CA LEU A 311 -0.31 0.97 -35.81
C LEU A 311 -0.54 0.03 -36.99
N TRP A 312 0.53 -0.60 -37.50
CA TRP A 312 0.45 -1.53 -38.61
C TRP A 312 -0.44 -2.72 -38.28
N PHE A 313 -0.23 -3.38 -37.13
CA PHE A 313 -1.10 -4.48 -36.68
C PHE A 313 -2.57 -4.06 -36.56
N ARG A 314 -2.84 -2.85 -36.05
CA ARG A 314 -4.20 -2.33 -35.89
C ARG A 314 -4.89 -2.00 -37.22
N GLU A 315 -4.11 -1.66 -38.24
CA GLU A 315 -4.62 -1.32 -39.58
C GLU A 315 -4.67 -2.54 -40.52
N LEU A 316 -4.35 -3.76 -40.05
CA LEU A 316 -4.59 -4.96 -40.85
C LEU A 316 -6.09 -5.15 -41.11
N PRO A 317 -6.50 -5.50 -42.35
CA PRO A 317 -7.91 -5.76 -42.67
C PRO A 317 -8.56 -6.86 -41.81
N ASP A 318 -7.78 -7.91 -41.52
CA ASP A 318 -8.10 -8.95 -40.53
C ASP A 318 -6.96 -8.98 -39.48
N PRO A 319 -7.25 -8.91 -38.17
CA PRO A 319 -6.25 -8.93 -37.11
C PRO A 319 -5.31 -10.13 -37.16
N LEU A 320 -4.13 -10.01 -36.52
CA LEU A 320 -3.16 -11.10 -36.44
C LEU A 320 -3.76 -12.38 -35.82
N PHE A 321 -4.66 -12.24 -34.86
CA PHE A 321 -5.57 -13.32 -34.48
C PHE A 321 -6.85 -13.19 -35.33
N PRO A 322 -7.03 -14.01 -36.39
CA PRO A 322 -8.13 -13.85 -37.33
C PRO A 322 -9.48 -13.86 -36.66
N ARG A 323 -10.44 -13.10 -37.22
CA ARG A 323 -11.81 -13.08 -36.68
C ARG A 323 -12.48 -14.46 -36.71
N SER A 324 -12.06 -15.34 -37.63
CA SER A 324 -12.56 -16.71 -37.76
C SER A 324 -12.19 -17.61 -36.56
N SER A 325 -11.02 -17.42 -35.95
CA SER A 325 -10.53 -18.17 -34.80
C SER A 325 -10.58 -17.39 -33.48
N TYR A 326 -11.01 -16.12 -33.51
CA TYR A 326 -11.11 -15.26 -32.33
C TYR A 326 -11.80 -15.92 -31.13
N GLN A 327 -12.96 -16.55 -31.35
CA GLN A 327 -13.71 -17.21 -30.27
C GLN A 327 -12.95 -18.42 -29.69
N GLN A 328 -12.24 -19.17 -30.52
CA GLN A 328 -11.43 -20.32 -30.10
C GLN A 328 -10.31 -19.89 -29.14
N PHE A 329 -9.63 -18.77 -29.44
CA PHE A 329 -8.63 -18.19 -28.55
C PHE A 329 -9.23 -17.71 -27.22
N LEU A 330 -10.37 -17.03 -27.26
CA LEU A 330 -11.04 -16.58 -26.04
C LEU A 330 -11.51 -17.74 -25.16
N ASP A 331 -12.03 -18.81 -25.76
CA ASP A 331 -12.48 -19.98 -25.02
C ASP A 331 -11.30 -20.76 -24.42
N ALA A 332 -10.17 -20.84 -25.12
CA ALA A 332 -8.93 -21.37 -24.54
C ALA A 332 -8.49 -20.56 -23.30
N ALA A 333 -8.57 -19.23 -23.35
CA ALA A 333 -8.21 -18.37 -22.22
C ALA A 333 -9.13 -18.52 -20.99
N LYS A 334 -10.36 -19.01 -21.16
CA LYS A 334 -11.29 -19.29 -20.05
C LYS A 334 -10.95 -20.58 -19.30
N ILE A 335 -10.10 -21.45 -19.86
CA ILE A 335 -9.72 -22.72 -19.24
C ILE A 335 -8.87 -22.44 -17.99
N PRO A 336 -9.34 -22.83 -16.78
CA PRO A 336 -8.60 -22.55 -15.54
C PRO A 336 -7.28 -23.32 -15.46
N ASP A 337 -7.29 -24.59 -15.88
CA ASP A 337 -6.10 -25.45 -15.89
C ASP A 337 -5.09 -24.94 -16.92
N GLU A 338 -3.86 -24.71 -16.46
CA GLU A 338 -2.79 -24.13 -17.27
C GLU A 338 -2.38 -25.03 -18.42
N ARG A 339 -2.13 -26.30 -18.16
CA ARG A 339 -1.73 -27.27 -19.19
C ARG A 339 -2.79 -27.41 -20.27
N SER A 340 -4.06 -27.55 -19.87
CA SER A 340 -5.18 -27.66 -20.80
C SER A 340 -5.38 -26.38 -21.63
N ARG A 341 -5.18 -25.21 -21.02
CA ARG A 341 -5.18 -23.91 -21.73
C ARG A 341 -4.07 -23.83 -22.77
N LEU A 342 -2.84 -24.24 -22.42
CA LEU A 342 -1.71 -24.25 -23.35
C LEU A 342 -1.94 -25.21 -24.51
N ILE A 343 -2.46 -26.42 -24.27
CA ILE A 343 -2.82 -27.37 -25.33
C ILE A 343 -3.85 -26.74 -26.28
N ALA A 344 -4.91 -26.12 -25.74
CA ALA A 344 -5.95 -25.48 -26.56
C ALA A 344 -5.41 -24.29 -27.38
N LEU A 345 -4.55 -23.46 -26.78
CA LEU A 345 -3.88 -22.36 -27.48
C LEU A 345 -2.94 -22.88 -28.57
N HIS A 346 -2.12 -23.89 -28.28
CA HIS A 346 -1.22 -24.51 -29.24
C HIS A 346 -1.97 -25.12 -30.43
N THR A 347 -3.10 -25.80 -30.19
CA THR A 347 -3.98 -26.28 -31.27
C THR A 347 -4.51 -25.13 -32.12
N ALA A 348 -5.04 -24.07 -31.49
CA ALA A 348 -5.57 -22.91 -32.21
C ALA A 348 -4.51 -22.17 -33.03
N ILE A 349 -3.27 -22.09 -32.53
CA ILE A 349 -2.14 -21.48 -33.23
C ILE A 349 -1.76 -22.31 -34.47
N ASN A 350 -1.71 -23.63 -34.35
CA ASN A 350 -1.36 -24.52 -35.48
C ASN A 350 -2.44 -24.60 -36.56
N GLU A 351 -3.66 -24.13 -36.29
CA GLU A 351 -4.73 -23.99 -37.28
C GLU A 351 -4.69 -22.66 -38.03
N LEU A 352 -3.80 -21.72 -37.66
CA LEU A 352 -3.59 -20.47 -38.38
C LEU A 352 -2.97 -20.72 -39.76
N SER A 353 -3.21 -19.81 -40.70
CA SER A 353 -2.49 -19.82 -41.99
C SER A 353 -1.00 -19.57 -41.76
N ASP A 354 -0.15 -20.01 -42.69
CA ASP A 354 1.31 -19.89 -42.61
C ASP A 354 1.77 -18.45 -42.30
N ALA A 355 1.12 -17.46 -42.93
CA ALA A 355 1.41 -16.05 -42.71
C ALA A 355 1.09 -15.59 -41.27
N HIS A 356 -0.07 -15.98 -40.75
CA HIS A 356 -0.49 -15.64 -39.39
C HIS A 356 0.37 -16.36 -38.34
N TYR A 357 0.63 -17.67 -38.53
CA TYR A 357 1.49 -18.46 -37.66
C TYR A 357 2.92 -17.90 -37.62
N ALA A 358 3.55 -17.69 -38.78
CA ALA A 358 4.93 -17.19 -38.85
C ALA A 358 5.07 -15.79 -38.27
N THR A 359 4.12 -14.89 -38.57
CA THR A 359 4.10 -13.53 -38.03
C THR A 359 3.89 -13.54 -36.51
N LEU A 360 3.00 -14.39 -35.99
CA LEU A 360 2.77 -14.55 -34.55
C LEU A 360 4.02 -15.10 -33.85
N LYS A 361 4.62 -16.17 -34.37
CA LYS A 361 5.86 -16.75 -33.85
C LYS A 361 6.97 -15.71 -33.78
N TYR A 362 7.18 -14.96 -34.85
CA TYR A 362 8.20 -13.91 -34.90
C TYR A 362 7.94 -12.79 -33.89
N LEU A 363 6.69 -12.31 -33.80
CA LEU A 363 6.32 -11.29 -32.82
C LEU A 363 6.50 -11.79 -31.38
N MET A 364 6.08 -13.02 -31.08
CA MET A 364 6.22 -13.59 -29.73
C MET A 364 7.69 -13.80 -29.37
N CYS A 365 8.55 -14.22 -30.30
CA CYS A 365 10.00 -14.27 -30.09
C CYS A 365 10.58 -12.88 -29.75
N HIS A 366 10.18 -11.85 -30.49
CA HIS A 366 10.58 -10.48 -30.23
C HIS A 366 10.17 -10.02 -28.82
N LEU A 367 8.90 -10.24 -28.44
CA LEU A 367 8.38 -9.89 -27.12
C LEU A 367 9.02 -10.74 -26.01
N TYR A 368 9.38 -11.99 -26.29
CA TYR A 368 10.11 -12.89 -25.38
C TYR A 368 11.46 -12.27 -24.99
N LYS A 369 12.23 -11.77 -25.96
CA LYS A 369 13.49 -11.05 -25.70
C LYS A 369 13.30 -9.78 -24.87
N ILE A 370 12.20 -9.05 -25.10
CA ILE A 370 11.87 -7.85 -24.30
C ILE A 370 11.59 -8.23 -22.85
N GLN A 371 10.79 -9.27 -22.59
CA GLN A 371 10.49 -9.68 -21.22
C GLN A 371 11.68 -10.26 -20.47
N LEU A 372 12.64 -10.91 -21.15
CA LEU A 372 13.89 -11.36 -20.51
C LEU A 372 14.68 -10.19 -19.92
N ASN A 373 14.51 -8.98 -20.48
CA ASN A 373 15.12 -7.75 -20.00
C ASN A 373 14.22 -6.91 -19.06
N GLN A 374 13.13 -7.48 -18.54
CA GLN A 374 12.15 -6.79 -17.67
C GLN A 374 12.77 -6.12 -16.43
N LYS A 375 13.92 -6.59 -15.95
CA LYS A 375 14.66 -5.95 -14.86
C LYS A 375 15.03 -4.49 -15.17
N PHE A 376 15.29 -4.16 -16.44
CA PHE A 376 15.66 -2.84 -16.91
C PHE A 376 14.45 -2.10 -17.49
N ASN A 377 13.82 -2.67 -18.52
CA ASN A 377 12.73 -2.00 -19.25
C ASN A 377 11.39 -1.98 -18.50
N LYS A 378 11.24 -2.75 -17.41
CA LYS A 378 10.02 -2.86 -16.58
C LYS A 378 8.79 -3.43 -17.30
N MET A 379 8.99 -4.16 -18.40
CA MET A 379 7.94 -4.75 -19.23
C MET A 379 8.01 -6.29 -19.18
N GLY A 380 7.31 -6.90 -18.23
CA GLY A 380 7.09 -8.36 -18.18
C GLY A 380 5.90 -8.81 -19.04
N ALA A 381 5.65 -10.13 -19.14
CA ALA A 381 4.61 -10.72 -19.97
C ALA A 381 3.23 -10.08 -19.79
N ALA A 382 2.76 -9.94 -18.54
CA ALA A 382 1.47 -9.32 -18.24
C ALA A 382 1.36 -7.88 -18.77
N ASN A 383 2.42 -7.07 -18.62
CA ASN A 383 2.41 -5.69 -19.10
C ASN A 383 2.35 -5.64 -20.63
N LEU A 384 3.17 -6.43 -21.32
CA LEU A 384 3.18 -6.51 -22.78
C LEU A 384 1.84 -7.02 -23.33
N ALA A 385 1.25 -8.02 -22.67
CA ALA A 385 -0.01 -8.63 -23.07
C ALA A 385 -1.20 -7.67 -22.99
N THR A 386 -1.23 -6.74 -22.04
CA THR A 386 -2.29 -5.71 -21.99
C THR A 386 -2.29 -4.80 -23.23
N ILE A 387 -1.11 -4.58 -23.83
CA ILE A 387 -0.94 -3.72 -25.00
C ILE A 387 -1.23 -4.52 -26.28
N PHE A 388 -0.63 -5.70 -26.38
CA PHE A 388 -0.75 -6.53 -27.58
C PHE A 388 -2.05 -7.32 -27.65
N GLY A 389 -2.75 -7.61 -26.54
CA GLY A 389 -4.08 -8.22 -26.57
C GLY A 389 -5.07 -7.38 -27.40
N LEU A 390 -5.13 -6.08 -27.12
CA LEU A 390 -5.97 -5.15 -27.88
C LEU A 390 -5.45 -4.91 -29.30
N THR A 391 -4.13 -4.86 -29.47
CA THR A 391 -3.50 -4.54 -30.76
C THR A 391 -3.67 -5.68 -31.78
N LEU A 392 -3.61 -6.93 -31.32
CA LEU A 392 -3.57 -8.11 -32.18
C LEU A 392 -4.93 -8.78 -32.39
N MET A 393 -5.92 -8.51 -31.53
CA MET A 393 -7.25 -9.15 -31.55
C MET A 393 -8.41 -8.15 -31.75
N SER A 394 -8.08 -6.93 -32.20
CA SER A 394 -8.92 -5.71 -32.18
C SER A 394 -10.44 -5.91 -32.36
N ASN A 395 -11.20 -5.31 -31.43
CA ASN A 395 -12.61 -4.95 -31.55
C ASN A 395 -12.79 -3.49 -31.04
N GLU A 396 -13.53 -2.64 -31.77
CA GLU A 396 -13.72 -1.22 -31.43
C GLU A 396 -14.46 -1.01 -30.10
N ALA A 397 -14.00 -0.04 -29.29
CA ALA A 397 -14.38 0.17 -27.89
C ALA A 397 -15.76 0.84 -27.68
N GLY A 398 -16.46 0.47 -26.59
CA GLY A 398 -17.70 1.11 -26.12
C GLY A 398 -18.64 0.38 -25.12
N SER A 399 -18.52 -0.92 -24.79
CA SER A 399 -19.52 -1.62 -23.93
C SER A 399 -18.95 -2.44 -22.77
N GLN A 400 -19.73 -2.69 -21.70
CA GLN A 400 -19.31 -3.46 -20.51
C GLN A 400 -18.85 -4.89 -20.85
N THR A 401 -19.43 -5.52 -21.88
CA THR A 401 -19.03 -6.84 -22.40
C THR A 401 -17.58 -6.83 -22.92
N GLN A 402 -17.11 -5.69 -23.44
CA GLN A 402 -15.76 -5.57 -24.01
C GLN A 402 -14.65 -5.47 -22.95
N ILE A 403 -14.97 -5.06 -21.72
CA ILE A 403 -13.97 -5.02 -20.64
C ILE A 403 -13.57 -6.46 -20.25
N ALA A 404 -14.55 -7.35 -20.10
CA ALA A 404 -14.29 -8.76 -19.81
C ALA A 404 -13.54 -9.45 -20.96
N GLU A 405 -13.91 -9.16 -22.21
CA GLU A 405 -13.18 -9.67 -23.38
C GLU A 405 -11.74 -9.13 -23.47
N SER A 406 -11.50 -7.85 -23.15
CA SER A 406 -10.14 -7.28 -23.16
C SER A 406 -9.20 -7.98 -22.18
N GLN A 407 -9.72 -8.42 -21.03
CA GLN A 407 -8.95 -9.21 -20.06
C GLN A 407 -8.62 -10.60 -20.59
N LEU A 408 -9.56 -11.23 -21.30
CA LEU A 408 -9.33 -12.52 -21.95
C LEU A 408 -8.33 -12.40 -23.11
N GLN A 409 -8.41 -11.35 -23.93
CA GLN A 409 -7.43 -11.07 -25.00
C GLN A 409 -6.02 -10.89 -24.43
N ALA A 410 -5.88 -10.12 -23.35
CA ALA A 410 -4.61 -10.01 -22.64
C ALA A 410 -4.16 -11.37 -22.10
N LYS A 411 -5.08 -12.18 -21.56
CA LYS A 411 -4.74 -13.53 -21.06
C LYS A 411 -4.26 -14.47 -22.15
N VAL A 412 -4.83 -14.42 -23.35
CA VAL A 412 -4.36 -15.16 -24.54
C VAL A 412 -2.91 -14.81 -24.83
N VAL A 413 -2.62 -13.52 -25.05
CA VAL A 413 -1.26 -13.07 -25.39
C VAL A 413 -0.28 -13.36 -24.27
N GLN A 414 -0.69 -13.20 -23.02
CA GLN A 414 0.15 -13.49 -21.85
C GLN A 414 0.52 -14.98 -21.79
N SER A 415 -0.45 -15.88 -21.92
CA SER A 415 -0.18 -17.33 -21.85
C SER A 415 0.67 -17.80 -23.03
N ILE A 416 0.50 -17.23 -24.22
CA ILE A 416 1.36 -17.53 -25.37
C ILE A 416 2.80 -17.05 -25.12
N LEU A 417 2.98 -15.87 -24.55
CA LEU A 417 4.29 -15.26 -24.31
C LEU A 417 5.04 -15.91 -23.14
N GLU A 418 4.34 -16.31 -22.08
CA GLU A 418 4.93 -17.01 -20.91
C GLU A 418 5.42 -18.42 -21.28
N SER A 419 4.70 -19.09 -22.18
CA SER A 419 5.02 -20.44 -22.67
C SER A 419 5.52 -20.42 -24.12
N TYR A 420 6.23 -19.36 -24.52
CA TYR A 420 6.71 -19.20 -25.89
C TYR A 420 7.55 -20.39 -26.37
N GLU A 421 8.51 -20.83 -25.54
CA GLU A 421 9.38 -21.97 -25.84
C GLU A 421 8.54 -23.25 -26.02
N GLU A 422 7.63 -23.56 -25.10
CA GLU A 422 6.76 -24.75 -25.18
C GLU A 422 5.79 -24.75 -26.37
N ILE A 423 5.41 -23.58 -26.89
CA ILE A 423 4.43 -23.45 -27.98
C ILE A 423 5.12 -23.43 -29.36
N PHE A 424 6.31 -22.85 -29.47
CA PHE A 424 6.94 -22.54 -30.74
C PHE A 424 8.34 -23.14 -30.95
N GLU A 425 9.00 -23.61 -29.89
CA GLU A 425 10.28 -24.32 -30.00
C GLU A 425 9.99 -25.82 -29.88
N ASP A 426 10.42 -26.59 -30.87
CA ASP A 426 10.28 -28.04 -30.83
C ASP A 426 11.20 -28.59 -29.73
N GLU A 427 10.74 -29.60 -28.98
CA GLU A 427 11.63 -30.43 -28.16
C GLU A 427 12.65 -31.08 -29.10
N GLU A 428 13.90 -30.59 -29.10
CA GLU A 428 15.04 -31.19 -29.84
C GLU A 428 15.21 -32.69 -29.58
#